data_AF-A0A7H8HFG2-F1
#
_entry.id   AF-A0A7H8HFG2-F1
#
_cell.length_a   1.000
_cell.length_b   1.000
_cell.length_c   1.000
_cell.angle_alpha   90.00
_cell.angle_beta   90.00
_cell.angle_gamma   90.00
#
_symmetry.space_group_name_H-M   'P 1'
#
loop_
_entity.id
_entity.type
_entity.pdbx_description
1 polymer ?
#
loop_
_entity_poly.entity_id
_entity_poly.type
_entity_poly.pdbx_seq_one_letter_code
_entity_poly.pdbx_strand_id
1 'polypeptide(L)'
;MAQVSEEREDRVDATGARPAATPGTSEPADAGTPATPEFPGTAGASATSETPQAAATPAVPETSGAGEAARLSAAGTAAADTPAASRTGEAGGAPAASRTGEGGAPVKTPAVSANGAAETPGTVDAESGASDTPAPPEAVKKASKAGRNLPAAIGVALLLGAAIIVSLLTVRYLFIGIIAIAIAVGTVEFAGVLRRVADIRVAMIPVLVGGQAMIWLAWPFGREGALTAFVLTVLACLLWRLPGGAKGYLRDISASVFAAAYLPLFAAFAAMLVPPHDGVGRVLTFLIGVVASDTGGYIAGVLGGKHPMAPTISPKKTWEGFAGSVIGGVVAGALTLSLMLDGHVWQGVIFGVAVVLTATLGDLVESLIKRDLGVKDMGTLLPGHGGIMDRLDSLLPSAVVSWLLLSAFVPV
;
A
#
# COMPACT_ATOMS: atom_id res chain seq x y z
N MET A 1 16.40 33.30 54.05
CA MET A 1 16.91 34.52 54.71
C MET A 1 15.93 34.81 55.84
N ALA A 2 16.41 34.98 57.08
CA ALA A 2 15.67 34.74 58.33
C ALA A 2 15.24 33.24 58.51
N GLN A 3 15.19 32.59 59.68
CA GLN A 3 14.94 32.97 61.10
C GLN A 3 13.47 33.25 61.45
N VAL A 4 12.87 32.83 62.58
CA VAL A 4 13.28 31.99 63.75
C VAL A 4 12.14 30.94 64.03
N SER A 5 12.07 30.06 65.06
CA SER A 5 12.62 29.96 66.43
C SER A 5 12.77 28.47 66.89
N GLU A 6 13.16 28.22 68.14
CA GLU A 6 13.09 26.92 68.86
C GLU A 6 12.29 27.06 70.17
N GLU A 7 11.68 25.97 70.66
CA GLU A 7 11.78 25.35 72.02
C GLU A 7 10.70 24.23 72.14
N ARG A 8 11.00 22.97 72.53
CA ARG A 8 11.28 22.41 73.89
C ARG A 8 10.07 22.52 74.83
N GLU A 9 9.59 21.50 75.57
CA GLU A 9 10.00 20.13 75.96
C GLU A 9 8.73 19.21 75.91
N ASP A 10 8.67 17.89 76.14
CA ASP A 10 9.49 16.66 76.11
C ASP A 10 8.60 15.54 76.76
N ARG A 11 8.99 14.26 76.69
CA ARG A 11 8.50 13.10 77.49
C ARG A 11 7.17 12.40 77.11
N VAL A 12 7.30 11.28 76.38
CA VAL A 12 6.87 9.88 76.70
C VAL A 12 5.51 9.73 77.44
N ASP A 13 4.50 9.00 76.93
CA ASP A 13 4.55 7.52 76.71
C ASP A 13 3.42 6.92 75.81
N ALA A 14 3.56 5.62 75.50
CA ALA A 14 2.55 4.57 75.24
C ALA A 14 1.27 4.80 74.39
N THR A 15 1.28 4.18 73.20
CA THR A 15 0.27 3.19 72.73
C THR A 15 -1.23 3.53 72.62
N GLY A 16 -1.69 3.72 71.37
CA GLY A 16 -2.88 3.01 70.85
C GLY A 16 -4.27 3.61 71.06
N ALA A 17 -4.73 4.44 70.12
CA ALA A 17 -6.12 4.93 70.06
C ALA A 17 -7.04 4.04 69.20
N ARG A 18 -8.26 3.77 69.72
CA ARG A 18 -9.41 3.05 69.13
C ARG A 18 -10.46 4.08 68.62
N PRO A 19 -11.54 3.75 67.86
CA PRO A 19 -12.70 3.04 68.43
C PRO A 19 -13.66 2.24 67.48
N ALA A 20 -14.59 1.48 68.08
CA ALA A 20 -15.96 1.11 67.62
C ALA A 20 -16.17 0.33 66.27
N ALA A 21 -17.14 -0.59 66.10
CA ALA A 21 -18.05 -1.31 67.04
C ALA A 21 -18.67 -2.58 66.36
N THR A 22 -19.39 -3.40 67.12
CA THR A 22 -20.17 -4.63 66.74
C THR A 22 -21.33 -4.81 67.76
N PRO A 23 -22.32 -5.72 67.60
CA PRO A 23 -22.74 -6.58 66.46
C PRO A 23 -24.06 -6.03 65.81
N GLY A 24 -24.87 -6.72 64.99
CA GLY A 24 -24.78 -8.02 64.30
C GLY A 24 -26.00 -8.96 64.51
N THR A 25 -26.66 -9.38 63.42
CA THR A 25 -27.85 -10.28 63.31
C THR A 25 -27.78 -10.99 61.94
N SER A 26 -28.24 -12.22 61.65
CA SER A 26 -28.75 -13.37 62.41
C SER A 26 -29.14 -14.41 61.33
N GLU A 27 -28.46 -15.56 61.30
CA GLU A 27 -28.87 -16.76 60.51
C GLU A 27 -30.05 -17.49 61.21
N PRO A 28 -30.74 -18.52 60.65
CA PRO A 28 -30.14 -19.72 60.04
C PRO A 28 -30.86 -20.37 58.83
N ALA A 29 -30.21 -21.39 58.23
CA ALA A 29 -30.75 -22.68 57.71
C ALA A 29 -32.07 -22.74 56.88
N ASP A 30 -32.26 -23.64 55.90
CA ASP A 30 -31.88 -25.06 55.93
C ASP A 30 -31.67 -25.70 54.54
N ALA A 31 -31.04 -26.87 54.60
CA ALA A 31 -30.52 -27.78 53.58
C ALA A 31 -31.54 -28.42 52.59
N GLY A 32 -31.04 -29.05 51.52
CA GLY A 32 -31.88 -29.88 50.63
C GLY A 32 -31.23 -30.36 49.32
N THR A 33 -30.57 -31.51 49.31
CA THR A 33 -30.11 -32.29 48.14
C THR A 33 -30.07 -33.76 48.59
N PRO A 34 -30.46 -34.81 47.83
CA PRO A 34 -30.42 -34.97 46.37
C PRO A 34 -31.70 -35.55 45.70
N ALA A 35 -31.70 -35.69 44.36
CA ALA A 35 -32.13 -36.91 43.64
C ALA A 35 -31.89 -36.82 42.11
N THR A 36 -31.54 -37.95 41.50
CA THR A 36 -31.67 -38.22 40.05
C THR A 36 -32.72 -39.31 39.83
N PRO A 37 -33.51 -39.20 38.76
CA PRO A 37 -33.73 -40.33 37.83
C PRO A 37 -33.70 -39.85 36.36
N GLU A 38 -33.68 -40.65 35.30
CA GLU A 38 -33.27 -42.04 35.01
C GLU A 38 -33.20 -42.13 33.46
N PHE A 39 -32.48 -43.11 32.89
CA PHE A 39 -32.67 -43.47 31.47
C PHE A 39 -33.79 -44.51 31.34
N PRO A 40 -34.43 -44.58 30.16
CA PRO A 40 -34.61 -45.89 29.54
C PRO A 40 -33.98 -45.95 28.14
N GLY A 41 -33.37 -47.09 27.82
CA GLY A 41 -32.87 -47.39 26.48
C GLY A 41 -32.88 -48.88 26.21
N THR A 42 -33.62 -49.28 25.16
CA THR A 42 -33.65 -50.60 24.50
C THR A 42 -34.46 -50.43 23.20
N ALA A 43 -34.35 -51.22 22.13
CA ALA A 43 -33.35 -52.12 21.54
C ALA A 43 -34.08 -52.89 20.40
N GLY A 44 -33.37 -53.42 19.40
CA GLY A 44 -33.99 -54.10 18.24
C GLY A 44 -34.12 -53.17 17.02
N ALA A 45 -33.39 -53.29 15.90
CA ALA A 45 -32.62 -54.37 15.25
C ALA A 45 -33.43 -55.26 14.27
N SER A 46 -32.72 -55.81 13.27
CA SER A 46 -33.20 -56.34 11.97
C SER A 46 -33.87 -55.26 11.09
N ALA A 47 -33.47 -54.96 9.85
CA ALA A 47 -32.52 -55.57 8.89
C ALA A 47 -32.92 -56.94 8.30
N THR A 48 -33.45 -56.89 7.07
CA THR A 48 -33.47 -57.99 6.09
C THR A 48 -33.01 -57.45 4.73
N SER A 49 -32.29 -58.27 3.99
CA SER A 49 -31.75 -57.98 2.65
C SER A 49 -32.77 -58.24 1.54
N GLU A 50 -32.62 -57.59 0.37
CA GLU A 50 -32.49 -58.33 -0.90
C GLU A 50 -32.05 -57.46 -2.10
N THR A 51 -31.31 -58.09 -3.01
CA THR A 51 -30.77 -57.61 -4.31
C THR A 51 -30.31 -58.91 -5.02
N PRO A 52 -30.43 -59.14 -6.34
CA PRO A 52 -30.38 -58.16 -7.44
C PRO A 52 -31.34 -58.38 -8.64
N GLN A 53 -31.39 -57.42 -9.58
CA GLN A 53 -31.15 -57.69 -11.01
C GLN A 53 -30.85 -56.41 -11.81
N ALA A 54 -30.59 -56.52 -13.12
CA ALA A 54 -29.96 -55.49 -13.95
C ALA A 54 -30.58 -55.39 -15.37
N ALA A 55 -30.05 -54.42 -16.14
CA ALA A 55 -30.05 -54.29 -17.61
C ALA A 55 -31.00 -53.27 -18.28
N ALA A 56 -30.60 -52.91 -19.51
CA ALA A 56 -31.33 -52.22 -20.58
C ALA A 56 -31.69 -50.72 -20.45
N THR A 57 -30.82 -49.85 -21.00
CA THR A 57 -31.26 -48.69 -21.79
C THR A 57 -32.02 -49.17 -23.03
N PRO A 58 -32.95 -48.37 -23.61
CA PRO A 58 -32.59 -47.77 -24.90
C PRO A 58 -33.27 -46.42 -25.27
N ALA A 59 -32.75 -45.83 -26.35
CA ALA A 59 -33.44 -45.04 -27.39
C ALA A 59 -34.07 -43.66 -27.08
N VAL A 60 -33.41 -42.66 -27.69
CA VAL A 60 -33.94 -41.38 -28.19
C VAL A 60 -35.02 -41.58 -29.27
N PRO A 61 -35.96 -40.63 -29.44
CA PRO A 61 -36.52 -40.27 -30.74
C PRO A 61 -36.05 -38.86 -31.20
N GLU A 62 -35.67 -38.74 -32.48
CA GLU A 62 -35.29 -37.46 -33.13
C GLU A 62 -36.49 -36.73 -33.78
N THR A 63 -36.21 -35.65 -34.52
CA THR A 63 -37.07 -34.95 -35.50
C THR A 63 -38.13 -33.99 -34.90
N SER A 64 -38.49 -32.86 -35.53
CA SER A 64 -37.91 -32.06 -36.64
C SER A 64 -38.57 -30.67 -36.66
N GLY A 65 -38.04 -29.72 -37.44
CA GLY A 65 -38.63 -28.38 -37.70
C GLY A 65 -37.81 -27.26 -37.04
N ALA A 66 -37.02 -26.48 -37.77
CA ALA A 66 -37.41 -25.44 -38.74
C ALA A 66 -37.95 -24.17 -38.04
N GLY A 67 -37.25 -23.06 -38.24
CA GLY A 67 -37.47 -21.83 -37.48
C GLY A 67 -38.41 -20.82 -38.12
N GLU A 68 -38.56 -19.67 -37.46
CA GLU A 68 -39.04 -18.42 -38.05
C GLU A 68 -38.24 -17.26 -37.43
N ALA A 69 -38.10 -16.15 -38.14
CA ALA A 69 -37.37 -14.97 -37.66
C ALA A 69 -38.23 -13.68 -37.66
N ALA A 70 -38.26 -13.04 -36.48
CA ALA A 70 -38.46 -11.61 -36.23
C ALA A 70 -39.88 -10.99 -36.34
N ARG A 71 -39.98 -9.82 -35.67
CA ARG A 71 -41.07 -8.81 -35.67
C ARG A 71 -42.32 -9.22 -34.88
N LEU A 72 -42.73 -8.49 -33.83
CA LEU A 72 -43.21 -7.10 -33.93
C LEU A 72 -42.99 -6.28 -32.63
N SER A 73 -43.26 -4.97 -32.73
CA SER A 73 -43.23 -3.98 -31.63
C SER A 73 -44.39 -2.99 -31.82
N ALA A 74 -45.06 -2.57 -30.73
CA ALA A 74 -45.84 -1.32 -30.64
C ALA A 74 -46.31 -1.00 -29.20
N ALA A 75 -46.41 0.31 -28.89
CA ALA A 75 -47.04 0.95 -27.72
C ALA A 75 -46.47 0.61 -26.31
N GLY A 76 -46.37 1.56 -25.35
CA GLY A 76 -46.73 2.99 -25.31
C GLY A 76 -47.24 3.40 -23.92
N THR A 77 -47.14 4.64 -23.40
CA THR A 77 -46.58 5.90 -23.93
C THR A 77 -46.36 6.91 -22.78
N ALA A 78 -45.29 7.72 -22.81
CA ALA A 78 -45.18 9.00 -22.09
C ALA A 78 -44.08 9.89 -22.73
N ALA A 79 -44.24 11.22 -22.69
CA ALA A 79 -43.36 12.21 -23.34
C ALA A 79 -43.15 13.43 -22.38
N ALA A 80 -42.38 14.49 -22.66
CA ALA A 80 -41.69 14.94 -23.88
C ALA A 80 -40.49 15.89 -23.55
N ASP A 81 -39.60 16.11 -24.54
CA ASP A 81 -38.79 17.32 -24.87
C ASP A 81 -38.00 18.10 -23.77
N THR A 82 -36.86 18.76 -24.02
CA THR A 82 -36.35 19.47 -25.22
C THR A 82 -34.80 19.39 -25.30
N PRO A 83 -34.14 19.37 -26.48
CA PRO A 83 -32.69 19.17 -26.60
C PRO A 83 -31.85 20.46 -26.63
N ALA A 84 -30.53 20.30 -26.49
CA ALA A 84 -29.52 21.34 -26.78
C ALA A 84 -28.54 20.86 -27.87
N ALA A 85 -28.07 21.77 -28.73
CA ALA A 85 -27.18 21.48 -29.86
C ALA A 85 -25.91 22.35 -29.81
N SER A 86 -24.85 21.90 -30.50
CA SER A 86 -23.52 22.53 -30.50
C SER A 86 -23.26 23.40 -31.73
N ARG A 87 -22.37 24.41 -31.61
CA ARG A 87 -21.29 24.74 -32.57
C ARG A 87 -20.42 25.95 -32.16
N THR A 88 -19.28 26.02 -32.83
CA THR A 88 -18.37 27.17 -33.08
C THR A 88 -19.06 28.54 -33.22
N GLY A 89 -18.46 29.69 -32.92
CA GLY A 89 -17.09 29.99 -32.47
C GLY A 89 -16.18 30.58 -33.56
N GLU A 90 -16.16 31.92 -33.73
CA GLU A 90 -15.00 32.67 -34.24
C GLU A 90 -15.07 34.20 -33.99
N ALA A 91 -13.88 34.83 -33.98
CA ALA A 91 -13.48 36.24 -34.17
C ALA A 91 -14.43 37.45 -33.96
N GLY A 92 -13.90 38.52 -33.32
CA GLY A 92 -14.14 39.91 -33.78
C GLY A 92 -14.21 41.04 -32.74
N GLY A 93 -13.26 41.98 -32.79
CA GLY A 93 -13.54 43.42 -32.54
C GLY A 93 -13.37 44.00 -31.12
N ALA A 94 -12.64 45.12 -31.06
CA ALA A 94 -12.65 46.16 -30.01
C ALA A 94 -12.68 47.54 -30.75
N PRO A 95 -12.77 48.74 -30.12
CA PRO A 95 -12.73 49.04 -28.67
C PRO A 95 -13.72 50.14 -28.19
N ALA A 96 -13.48 50.62 -26.95
CA ALA A 96 -13.75 51.97 -26.40
C ALA A 96 -15.18 52.41 -25.99
N ALA A 97 -15.33 52.83 -24.71
CA ALA A 97 -15.70 54.22 -24.34
C ALA A 97 -15.55 54.50 -22.83
N SER A 98 -15.26 55.76 -22.50
CA SER A 98 -14.81 56.35 -21.23
C SER A 98 -15.84 56.49 -20.09
N ARG A 99 -15.33 56.69 -18.85
CA ARG A 99 -15.78 57.72 -17.89
C ARG A 99 -14.79 57.98 -16.72
N THR A 100 -14.37 59.25 -16.59
CA THR A 100 -14.16 60.10 -15.38
C THR A 100 -13.86 59.47 -14.00
N GLY A 101 -12.98 60.02 -13.14
CA GLY A 101 -12.12 61.23 -13.25
C GLY A 101 -11.60 61.75 -11.88
N GLU A 102 -10.65 62.71 -11.93
CA GLU A 102 -10.07 63.51 -10.80
C GLU A 102 -9.10 62.79 -9.82
N GLY A 103 -8.00 63.40 -9.34
CA GLY A 103 -7.35 64.68 -9.68
C GLY A 103 -6.15 65.05 -8.76
N GLY A 104 -5.33 66.04 -9.16
CA GLY A 104 -4.38 66.76 -8.27
C GLY A 104 -2.86 66.45 -8.37
N ALA A 105 -2.04 67.49 -8.54
CA ALA A 105 -0.56 67.50 -8.49
C ALA A 105 -0.05 68.97 -8.30
N PRO A 106 1.25 69.31 -8.47
CA PRO A 106 2.40 69.20 -7.55
C PRO A 106 2.99 70.59 -7.16
N VAL A 107 4.16 70.69 -6.47
CA VAL A 107 5.23 71.74 -6.64
C VAL A 107 6.46 71.56 -5.69
N LYS A 108 7.55 72.33 -5.93
CA LYS A 108 8.98 72.08 -5.60
C LYS A 108 9.56 72.89 -4.39
N THR A 109 10.57 72.33 -3.68
CA THR A 109 11.91 72.87 -3.16
C THR A 109 12.08 74.31 -2.59
N PRO A 110 13.18 74.75 -1.90
CA PRO A 110 14.52 74.14 -1.69
C PRO A 110 15.26 74.29 -0.30
N ALA A 111 16.39 73.56 -0.17
CA ALA A 111 17.69 73.78 0.52
C ALA A 111 17.96 74.76 1.71
N VAL A 112 18.85 74.29 2.63
CA VAL A 112 19.78 75.07 3.51
C VAL A 112 21.12 74.29 3.62
N SER A 113 22.25 74.95 3.99
CA SER A 113 23.62 74.37 4.04
C SER A 113 24.49 74.94 5.18
N ALA A 114 25.53 74.21 5.65
CA ALA A 114 26.63 74.74 6.48
C ALA A 114 27.92 73.86 6.47
N ASN A 115 29.07 74.50 6.20
CA ASN A 115 30.52 74.27 6.50
C ASN A 115 31.07 72.90 7.01
N GLY A 116 32.33 72.51 6.73
CA GLY A 116 33.37 73.10 5.85
C GLY A 116 34.84 72.78 6.27
N ALA A 117 35.77 72.73 5.29
CA ALA A 117 37.25 72.55 5.41
C ALA A 117 37.76 71.21 6.01
N ALA A 118 38.87 70.57 5.61
CA ALA A 118 39.77 70.62 4.43
C ALA A 118 40.51 69.22 4.36
N GLU A 119 41.58 68.87 3.64
CA GLU A 119 42.65 69.51 2.83
C GLU A 119 43.04 68.62 1.60
N THR A 120 44.17 68.89 0.94
CA THR A 120 44.80 68.13 -0.18
C THR A 120 46.35 68.30 -0.11
N PRO A 121 47.23 67.62 -0.90
CA PRO A 121 47.00 66.87 -2.16
C PRO A 121 47.68 65.48 -2.28
N GLY A 122 47.43 64.81 -3.41
CA GLY A 122 48.22 63.67 -3.93
C GLY A 122 47.83 63.38 -5.38
N THR A 123 48.79 63.33 -6.31
CA THR A 123 48.53 63.24 -7.76
C THR A 123 48.55 61.82 -8.32
N VAL A 124 47.90 61.66 -9.47
CA VAL A 124 47.86 60.42 -10.27
C VAL A 124 49.21 60.07 -10.90
N ASP A 125 49.46 58.76 -11.03
CA ASP A 125 49.78 58.05 -12.28
C ASP A 125 49.68 56.53 -11.94
N ALA A 126 48.70 55.74 -12.43
CA ALA A 126 48.40 55.32 -13.80
C ALA A 126 49.00 53.94 -14.15
N GLU A 127 48.24 52.85 -13.94
CA GLU A 127 48.28 51.69 -14.85
C GLU A 127 47.01 50.81 -14.81
N SER A 128 46.93 49.89 -15.78
CA SER A 128 45.73 49.18 -16.24
C SER A 128 45.28 47.99 -15.39
N GLY A 129 43.96 47.71 -15.34
CA GLY A 129 43.47 46.33 -15.37
C GLY A 129 42.26 45.96 -14.51
N ALA A 130 41.56 44.90 -14.96
CA ALA A 130 40.60 44.06 -14.23
C ALA A 130 39.38 44.74 -13.56
N SER A 131 38.22 44.65 -14.23
CA SER A 131 36.91 44.82 -13.60
C SER A 131 36.48 43.54 -12.87
N ASP A 132 36.43 43.56 -11.54
CA ASP A 132 35.87 42.45 -10.77
C ASP A 132 34.35 42.29 -11.03
N THR A 133 33.93 41.08 -11.35
CA THR A 133 32.53 40.66 -11.41
C THR A 133 32.43 39.25 -10.83
N PRO A 134 31.67 39.02 -9.74
CA PRO A 134 31.63 37.72 -9.10
C PRO A 134 31.10 36.63 -10.03
N ALA A 135 31.89 35.57 -10.23
CA ALA A 135 31.48 34.42 -11.02
C ALA A 135 30.35 33.62 -10.33
N PRO A 136 29.42 33.01 -11.06
CA PRO A 136 28.41 32.12 -10.48
C PRO A 136 29.04 30.91 -9.78
N PRO A 137 28.46 30.40 -8.68
CA PRO A 137 29.04 29.28 -7.93
C PRO A 137 29.06 27.99 -8.76
N GLU A 138 30.22 27.34 -8.86
CA GLU A 138 30.38 26.10 -9.61
C GLU A 138 29.49 24.97 -9.07
N ALA A 139 28.75 24.33 -9.96
CA ALA A 139 27.91 23.19 -9.64
C ALA A 139 28.76 21.92 -9.38
N VAL A 140 29.21 21.75 -8.13
CA VAL A 140 30.01 20.58 -7.69
C VAL A 140 29.27 19.27 -7.98
N LYS A 141 29.65 18.62 -9.09
CA LYS A 141 29.18 17.29 -9.50
C LYS A 141 29.68 16.23 -8.51
N LYS A 142 28.96 16.04 -7.40
CA LYS A 142 29.21 14.96 -6.43
C LYS A 142 29.05 13.59 -7.13
N ALA A 143 30.17 13.01 -7.54
CA ALA A 143 30.21 11.67 -8.12
C ALA A 143 29.57 10.65 -7.15
N SER A 144 28.50 10.00 -7.60
CA SER A 144 27.76 9.06 -6.77
C SER A 144 28.58 7.79 -6.53
N LYS A 145 28.68 7.35 -5.27
CA LYS A 145 29.37 6.11 -4.88
C LYS A 145 28.63 4.82 -5.31
N ALA A 146 27.79 4.88 -6.36
CA ALA A 146 26.84 3.83 -6.74
C ALA A 146 27.50 2.56 -7.28
N GLY A 147 28.64 2.67 -7.99
CA GLY A 147 29.25 1.53 -8.69
C GLY A 147 29.81 0.41 -7.80
N ARG A 148 30.15 0.70 -6.53
CA ARG A 148 30.86 -0.28 -5.67
C ARG A 148 29.97 -1.44 -5.20
N ASN A 149 28.65 -1.25 -5.16
CA ASN A 149 27.71 -2.22 -4.59
C ASN A 149 26.96 -3.02 -5.66
N LEU A 150 27.22 -2.79 -6.95
CA LEU A 150 26.53 -3.43 -8.07
C LEU A 150 26.74 -4.97 -8.12
N PRO A 151 27.95 -5.53 -7.93
CA PRO A 151 28.13 -6.98 -7.89
C PRO A 151 27.37 -7.63 -6.71
N ALA A 152 27.34 -6.96 -5.56
CA ALA A 152 26.57 -7.40 -4.39
C ALA A 152 25.05 -7.31 -4.64
N ALA A 153 24.58 -6.32 -5.41
CA ALA A 153 23.17 -6.18 -5.79
C ALA A 153 22.73 -7.38 -6.64
N ILE A 154 23.52 -7.71 -7.65
CA ILE A 154 23.31 -8.85 -8.54
C ILE A 154 23.38 -10.16 -7.73
N GLY A 155 24.36 -10.31 -6.83
CA GLY A 155 24.47 -11.48 -5.96
C GLY A 155 23.24 -11.69 -5.06
N VAL A 156 22.74 -10.65 -4.40
CA VAL A 156 21.53 -10.72 -3.56
C VAL A 156 20.27 -10.97 -4.40
N ALA A 157 20.15 -10.37 -5.59
CA ALA A 157 19.02 -10.59 -6.48
C ALA A 157 19.00 -12.04 -7.03
N LEU A 158 20.14 -12.57 -7.45
CA LEU A 158 20.28 -13.97 -7.89
C LEU A 158 20.03 -14.95 -6.75
N LEU A 159 20.54 -14.68 -5.54
CA LEU A 159 20.27 -15.50 -4.35
C LEU A 159 18.77 -15.56 -4.04
N LEU A 160 18.08 -14.41 -4.05
CA LEU A 160 16.65 -14.33 -3.73
C LEU A 160 15.79 -14.96 -4.83
N GLY A 161 16.12 -14.72 -6.11
CA GLY A 161 15.46 -15.36 -7.25
C GLY A 161 15.65 -16.88 -7.25
N ALA A 162 16.87 -17.37 -6.98
CA ALA A 162 17.14 -18.79 -6.84
C ALA A 162 16.39 -19.40 -5.64
N ALA A 163 16.34 -18.71 -4.49
CA ALA A 163 15.57 -19.17 -3.34
C ALA A 163 14.08 -19.29 -3.64
N ILE A 164 13.50 -18.34 -4.38
CA ILE A 164 12.10 -18.37 -4.84
C ILE A 164 11.87 -19.54 -5.81
N ILE A 165 12.72 -19.71 -6.83
CA ILE A 165 12.56 -20.76 -7.84
C ILE A 165 12.74 -22.16 -7.21
N VAL A 166 13.79 -22.37 -6.42
CA VAL A 166 14.04 -23.64 -5.73
C VAL A 166 12.91 -23.94 -4.74
N SER A 167 12.42 -22.94 -4.00
CA SER A 167 11.26 -23.08 -3.11
C SER A 167 10.01 -23.55 -3.88
N LEU A 168 9.67 -22.91 -5.00
CA LEU A 168 8.50 -23.26 -5.81
C LEU A 168 8.59 -24.65 -6.44
N LEU A 169 9.79 -25.06 -6.89
CA LEU A 169 10.02 -26.35 -7.54
C LEU A 169 10.22 -27.53 -6.58
N THR A 170 10.56 -27.29 -5.31
CA THR A 170 10.77 -28.36 -4.32
C THR A 170 9.58 -28.52 -3.36
N VAL A 171 9.16 -27.46 -2.69
CA VAL A 171 8.07 -27.47 -1.71
C VAL A 171 7.35 -26.12 -1.78
N ARG A 172 6.39 -25.97 -2.70
CA ARG A 172 5.74 -24.69 -3.05
C ARG A 172 5.26 -23.85 -1.85
N TYR A 173 4.83 -24.49 -0.77
CA TYR A 173 4.39 -23.80 0.46
C TYR A 173 5.51 -23.03 1.19
N LEU A 174 6.79 -23.34 0.96
CA LEU A 174 7.91 -22.53 1.45
C LEU A 174 7.89 -21.11 0.87
N PHE A 175 7.29 -20.88 -0.31
CA PHE A 175 7.12 -19.54 -0.88
C PHE A 175 6.19 -18.66 -0.03
N ILE A 176 5.19 -19.25 0.63
CA ILE A 176 4.35 -18.54 1.63
C ILE A 176 5.22 -18.09 2.81
N GLY A 177 6.18 -18.93 3.23
CA GLY A 177 7.19 -18.56 4.23
C GLY A 177 8.11 -17.40 3.79
N ILE A 178 8.53 -17.38 2.51
CA ILE A 178 9.32 -16.27 1.94
C ILE A 178 8.50 -14.96 1.95
N ILE A 179 7.23 -15.01 1.53
CA ILE A 179 6.31 -13.85 1.62
C ILE A 179 6.16 -13.41 3.08
N ALA A 180 5.87 -14.33 3.99
CA ALA A 180 5.66 -14.07 5.41
C ALA A 180 6.86 -13.34 6.05
N ILE A 181 8.09 -13.77 5.74
CA ILE A 181 9.33 -13.10 6.20
C ILE A 181 9.49 -11.73 5.55
N ALA A 182 9.35 -11.63 4.22
CA ALA A 182 9.53 -10.36 3.50
C ALA A 182 8.57 -9.26 4.01
N ILE A 183 7.33 -9.63 4.29
CA ILE A 183 6.29 -8.73 4.80
C ILE A 183 6.50 -8.37 6.27
N ALA A 184 6.97 -9.29 7.11
CA ALA A 184 7.36 -8.96 8.48
C ALA A 184 8.48 -7.89 8.49
N VAL A 185 9.51 -8.04 7.65
CA VAL A 185 10.60 -7.08 7.53
C VAL A 185 10.11 -5.75 6.95
N GLY A 186 9.32 -5.76 5.87
CA GLY A 186 8.77 -4.54 5.25
C GLY A 186 7.85 -3.76 6.20
N THR A 187 7.06 -4.47 7.02
CA THR A 187 6.22 -3.85 8.05
C THR A 187 7.06 -3.12 9.10
N VAL A 188 8.17 -3.73 9.54
CA VAL A 188 9.10 -3.11 10.50
C VAL A 188 9.83 -1.92 9.89
N GLU A 189 10.28 -1.99 8.63
CA GLU A 189 10.88 -0.85 7.93
C GLU A 189 9.89 0.32 7.81
N PHE A 190 8.70 0.07 7.24
CA PHE A 190 7.67 1.07 6.98
C PHE A 190 7.21 1.77 8.28
N ALA A 191 6.77 1.00 9.28
CA ALA A 191 6.39 1.53 10.59
C ALA A 191 7.57 2.22 11.29
N GLY A 192 8.79 1.75 11.06
CA GLY A 192 10.03 2.38 11.54
C GLY A 192 10.31 3.74 10.92
N VAL A 193 9.97 3.98 9.64
CA VAL A 193 10.04 5.32 9.01
C VAL A 193 8.95 6.23 9.57
N LEU A 194 7.68 5.79 9.55
CA LEU A 194 6.54 6.55 10.06
C LEU A 194 6.77 7.05 11.50
N ARG A 195 7.35 6.20 12.36
CA ARG A 195 7.72 6.57 13.73
C ARG A 195 8.90 7.55 13.81
N ARG A 196 9.94 7.39 12.98
CA ARG A 196 11.14 8.24 13.02
C ARG A 196 10.91 9.63 12.43
N VAL A 197 10.00 9.76 11.48
CA VAL A 197 9.88 10.95 10.62
C VAL A 197 8.60 11.75 10.90
N ALA A 198 7.48 11.08 11.20
CA ALA A 198 6.20 11.72 11.47
C ALA A 198 5.71 11.57 12.94
N ASP A 199 6.51 10.96 13.84
CA ASP A 199 6.11 10.48 15.18
C ASP A 199 4.81 9.64 15.15
N ILE A 200 4.52 8.95 14.04
CA ILE A 200 3.33 8.12 13.89
C ILE A 200 3.58 6.76 14.53
N ARG A 201 2.72 6.35 15.47
CA ARG A 201 2.94 5.17 16.31
C ARG A 201 2.06 4.01 15.87
N VAL A 202 2.47 3.36 14.78
CA VAL A 202 1.87 2.11 14.29
C VAL A 202 1.83 1.06 15.42
N ALA A 203 0.70 0.38 15.57
CA ALA A 203 0.48 -0.70 16.52
C ALA A 203 1.25 -1.98 16.10
N MET A 204 2.57 -1.93 16.19
CA MET A 204 3.50 -2.90 15.61
C MET A 204 3.18 -4.36 15.94
N ILE A 205 2.85 -4.69 17.20
CA ILE A 205 2.57 -6.07 17.61
C ILE A 205 1.26 -6.58 16.98
N PRO A 206 0.11 -5.89 17.11
CA PRO A 206 -1.09 -6.20 16.34
C PRO A 206 -0.87 -6.32 14.82
N VAL A 207 -0.17 -5.36 14.19
CA VAL A 207 0.03 -5.38 12.73
C VAL A 207 0.96 -6.52 12.27
N LEU A 208 1.99 -6.88 13.05
CA LEU A 208 2.85 -8.03 12.72
C LEU A 208 2.13 -9.36 12.95
N VAL A 209 1.55 -9.60 14.13
CA VAL A 209 0.87 -10.86 14.45
C VAL A 209 -0.35 -11.06 13.56
N GLY A 210 -1.14 -9.99 13.38
CA GLY A 210 -2.28 -9.96 12.46
C GLY A 210 -1.86 -10.12 11.00
N GLY A 211 -0.77 -9.47 10.57
CA GLY A 211 -0.23 -9.59 9.22
C GLY A 211 0.26 -10.99 8.88
N GLN A 212 0.89 -11.67 9.85
CA GLN A 212 1.18 -13.10 9.74
C GLN A 212 -0.11 -13.92 9.64
N ALA A 213 -1.10 -13.66 10.50
CA ALA A 213 -2.38 -14.36 10.46
C ALA A 213 -3.09 -14.20 9.10
N MET A 214 -3.05 -13.02 8.47
CA MET A 214 -3.59 -12.80 7.11
C MET A 214 -2.95 -13.73 6.07
N ILE A 215 -1.61 -13.88 6.11
CA ILE A 215 -0.84 -14.69 5.15
C ILE A 215 -1.04 -16.20 5.43
N TRP A 216 -0.98 -16.62 6.70
CA TRP A 216 -1.09 -18.04 7.06
C TRP A 216 -2.52 -18.58 6.98
N LEU A 217 -3.55 -17.77 7.24
CA LEU A 217 -4.96 -18.16 7.09
C LEU A 217 -5.45 -18.06 5.63
N ALA A 218 -4.75 -17.32 4.76
CA ALA A 218 -5.01 -17.30 3.33
C ALA A 218 -4.72 -18.63 2.63
N TRP A 219 -3.87 -19.49 3.19
CA TRP A 219 -3.62 -20.83 2.65
C TRP A 219 -4.83 -21.78 2.82
N PRO A 220 -5.33 -22.08 4.04
CA PRO A 220 -6.46 -22.99 4.24
C PRO A 220 -7.84 -22.36 4.03
N PHE A 221 -8.00 -21.04 4.24
CA PHE A 221 -9.31 -20.36 4.22
C PHE A 221 -9.41 -19.23 3.18
N GLY A 222 -8.40 -19.07 2.32
CA GLY A 222 -8.41 -18.09 1.23
C GLY A 222 -8.73 -16.66 1.67
N ARG A 223 -9.56 -15.99 0.86
CA ARG A 223 -10.02 -14.60 1.12
C ARG A 223 -10.73 -14.45 2.46
N GLU A 224 -11.44 -15.46 2.95
CA GLU A 224 -12.24 -15.39 4.18
C GLU A 224 -11.33 -15.46 5.41
N GLY A 225 -10.29 -16.29 5.39
CA GLY A 225 -9.21 -16.26 6.39
C GLY A 225 -8.47 -14.92 6.42
N ALA A 226 -8.07 -14.41 5.26
CA ALA A 226 -7.34 -13.15 5.15
C ALA A 226 -8.16 -11.95 5.63
N LEU A 227 -9.43 -11.84 5.23
CA LEU A 227 -10.33 -10.77 5.66
C LEU A 227 -10.70 -10.86 7.15
N THR A 228 -10.92 -12.07 7.67
CA THR A 228 -11.17 -12.28 9.11
C THR A 228 -9.96 -11.87 9.94
N ALA A 229 -8.76 -12.29 9.54
CA ALA A 229 -7.51 -11.85 10.15
C ALA A 229 -7.34 -10.33 10.08
N PHE A 230 -7.65 -9.70 8.94
CA PHE A 230 -7.60 -8.24 8.79
C PHE A 230 -8.57 -7.52 9.74
N VAL A 231 -9.84 -7.92 9.81
CA VAL A 231 -10.83 -7.30 10.72
C VAL A 231 -10.42 -7.46 12.20
N LEU A 232 -9.94 -8.64 12.58
CA LEU A 232 -9.39 -8.87 13.93
C LEU A 232 -8.11 -8.04 14.19
N THR A 233 -7.29 -7.80 13.17
CA THR A 233 -6.11 -6.92 13.26
C THR A 233 -6.51 -5.47 13.48
N VAL A 234 -7.53 -4.97 12.77
CA VAL A 234 -8.07 -3.61 12.96
C VAL A 234 -8.61 -3.44 14.38
N LEU A 235 -9.38 -4.42 14.88
CA LEU A 235 -9.87 -4.43 16.27
C LEU A 235 -8.72 -4.46 17.28
N ALA A 236 -7.72 -5.31 17.07
CA ALA A 236 -6.53 -5.38 17.93
C ALA A 236 -5.73 -4.07 17.92
N CYS A 237 -5.60 -3.39 16.78
CA CYS A 237 -4.96 -2.07 16.69
C CYS A 237 -5.71 -1.03 17.53
N LEU A 238 -7.05 -0.97 17.40
CA LEU A 238 -7.91 -0.07 18.19
C LEU A 238 -7.69 -0.29 19.69
N LEU A 239 -7.87 -1.52 20.17
CA LEU A 239 -7.71 -1.87 21.58
C LEU A 239 -6.29 -1.58 22.09
N TRP A 240 -5.26 -1.89 21.30
CA TRP A 240 -3.85 -1.65 21.65
C TRP A 240 -3.51 -0.17 21.85
N ARG A 241 -4.20 0.75 21.16
CA ARG A 241 -3.90 2.18 21.21
C ARG A 241 -4.64 2.92 22.32
N LEU A 242 -5.67 2.33 22.94
CA LEU A 242 -6.47 2.91 24.02
C LEU A 242 -5.64 3.40 25.22
N PRO A 243 -4.65 2.66 25.77
CA PRO A 243 -3.89 3.09 26.95
C PRO A 243 -3.04 4.34 26.71
N GLY A 244 -2.74 4.67 25.43
CA GLY A 244 -2.00 5.88 25.05
C GLY A 244 -2.86 7.15 24.98
N GLY A 245 -4.16 7.07 25.29
CA GLY A 245 -5.08 8.21 25.28
C GLY A 245 -5.35 8.82 23.90
N ALA A 246 -6.20 9.85 23.87
CA ALA A 246 -6.76 10.40 22.63
C ALA A 246 -5.75 11.15 21.74
N LYS A 247 -4.66 11.70 22.29
CA LYS A 247 -3.68 12.49 21.50
C LYS A 247 -3.05 11.62 20.42
N GLY A 248 -3.26 11.99 19.15
CA GLY A 248 -2.76 11.25 17.99
C GLY A 248 -3.46 9.92 17.70
N TYR A 249 -4.47 9.52 18.49
CA TYR A 249 -5.11 8.20 18.42
C TYR A 249 -5.56 7.83 17.00
N LEU A 250 -6.39 8.67 16.35
CA LEU A 250 -6.92 8.39 15.02
C LEU A 250 -5.81 8.30 13.95
N ARG A 251 -4.76 9.10 14.06
CA ARG A 251 -3.61 9.11 13.14
C ARG A 251 -2.74 7.85 13.29
N ASP A 252 -2.51 7.43 14.54
CA ASP A 252 -1.75 6.22 14.83
C ASP A 252 -2.54 4.96 14.41
N ILE A 253 -3.87 4.96 14.58
CA ILE A 253 -4.77 3.91 14.11
C ILE A 253 -4.86 3.89 12.58
N SER A 254 -5.12 5.01 11.90
CA SER A 254 -5.26 5.02 10.44
C SER A 254 -3.97 4.55 9.74
N ALA A 255 -2.80 4.94 10.27
CA ALA A 255 -1.52 4.42 9.81
C ALA A 255 -1.32 2.91 10.09
N SER A 256 -1.85 2.39 11.19
CA SER A 256 -1.81 0.96 11.52
C SER A 256 -2.70 0.15 10.58
N VAL A 257 -3.92 0.63 10.30
CA VAL A 257 -4.85 0.02 9.35
C VAL A 257 -4.29 0.11 7.92
N PHE A 258 -3.69 1.24 7.54
CA PHE A 258 -3.01 1.40 6.25
C PHE A 258 -1.85 0.41 6.11
N ALA A 259 -0.97 0.30 7.11
CA ALA A 259 0.15 -0.66 7.09
C ALA A 259 -0.36 -2.10 6.95
N ALA A 260 -1.41 -2.48 7.67
CA ALA A 260 -2.05 -3.79 7.60
C ALA A 260 -2.73 -4.06 6.24
N ALA A 261 -3.38 -3.06 5.64
CA ALA A 261 -4.05 -3.20 4.35
C ALA A 261 -3.07 -3.24 3.18
N TYR A 262 -2.04 -2.39 3.19
CA TYR A 262 -1.13 -2.21 2.07
C TYR A 262 -0.06 -3.31 1.99
N LEU A 263 0.44 -3.83 3.12
CA LEU A 263 1.48 -4.86 3.14
C LEU A 263 0.89 -6.28 3.28
N PRO A 264 0.49 -6.79 4.46
CA PRO A 264 0.11 -8.20 4.59
C PRO A 264 -1.21 -8.58 3.92
N LEU A 265 -2.22 -7.70 3.86
CA LEU A 265 -3.46 -8.03 3.15
C LEU A 265 -3.24 -8.15 1.63
N PHE A 266 -2.46 -7.26 1.01
CA PHE A 266 -2.10 -7.38 -0.42
C PHE A 266 -1.21 -8.62 -0.64
N ALA A 267 -0.27 -8.89 0.25
CA ALA A 267 0.59 -10.08 0.18
C ALA A 267 -0.17 -11.40 0.38
N ALA A 268 -1.29 -11.40 1.11
CA ALA A 268 -2.13 -12.57 1.25
C ALA A 268 -2.66 -13.05 -0.10
N PHE A 269 -2.93 -12.16 -1.07
CA PHE A 269 -3.30 -12.55 -2.43
C PHE A 269 -2.16 -13.26 -3.18
N ALA A 270 -0.90 -12.86 -2.97
CA ALA A 270 0.25 -13.61 -3.48
C ALA A 270 0.34 -15.02 -2.85
N ALA A 271 0.04 -15.14 -1.55
CA ALA A 271 0.00 -16.43 -0.86
C ALA A 271 -1.14 -17.33 -1.40
N MET A 272 -2.30 -16.77 -1.76
CA MET A 272 -3.41 -17.51 -2.37
C MET A 272 -3.14 -18.01 -3.80
N LEU A 273 -2.06 -17.60 -4.46
CA LEU A 273 -1.63 -18.20 -5.73
C LEU A 273 -1.02 -19.62 -5.55
N VAL A 274 -0.57 -19.97 -4.34
CA VAL A 274 0.22 -21.19 -4.05
C VAL A 274 -0.62 -22.47 -3.83
N PRO A 275 -1.79 -22.46 -3.14
CA PRO A 275 -2.53 -23.69 -2.84
C PRO A 275 -3.07 -24.49 -4.04
N PRO A 276 -3.57 -23.86 -5.13
CA PRO A 276 -4.06 -24.56 -6.32
C PRO A 276 -3.10 -25.61 -6.88
N HIS A 277 -3.63 -26.60 -7.61
CA HIS A 277 -2.82 -27.68 -8.16
C HIS A 277 -1.70 -27.14 -9.09
N ASP A 278 -2.04 -26.13 -9.88
CA ASP A 278 -1.20 -25.37 -10.81
C ASP A 278 -0.49 -24.15 -10.17
N GLY A 279 -0.50 -24.02 -8.83
CA GLY A 279 -0.06 -22.82 -8.13
C GLY A 279 1.38 -22.38 -8.40
N VAL A 280 2.25 -23.31 -8.82
CA VAL A 280 3.61 -23.00 -9.30
C VAL A 280 3.55 -22.18 -10.60
N GLY A 281 2.69 -22.57 -11.55
CA GLY A 281 2.43 -21.82 -12.77
C GLY A 281 1.82 -20.45 -12.47
N ARG A 282 0.86 -20.36 -11.54
CA ARG A 282 0.24 -19.08 -11.11
C ARG A 282 1.26 -18.10 -10.54
N VAL A 283 2.12 -18.55 -9.63
CA VAL A 283 3.16 -17.70 -9.02
C VAL A 283 4.21 -17.28 -10.06
N LEU A 284 4.67 -18.20 -10.92
CA LEU A 284 5.63 -17.86 -11.97
C LEU A 284 5.03 -16.88 -12.99
N THR A 285 3.77 -17.04 -13.35
CA THR A 285 3.01 -16.11 -14.23
C THR A 285 2.96 -14.70 -13.66
N PHE A 286 2.65 -14.56 -12.37
CA PHE A 286 2.72 -13.29 -11.64
C PHE A 286 4.12 -12.68 -11.63
N LEU A 287 5.14 -13.44 -11.22
CA LEU A 287 6.51 -12.94 -11.08
C LEU A 287 7.13 -12.57 -12.44
N ILE A 288 6.92 -13.39 -13.47
CA ILE A 288 7.40 -13.12 -14.84
C ILE A 288 6.69 -11.89 -15.41
N GLY A 289 5.39 -11.71 -15.14
CA GLY A 289 4.64 -10.51 -15.57
C GLY A 289 5.23 -9.21 -15.01
N VAL A 290 5.52 -9.16 -13.71
CA VAL A 290 6.13 -7.97 -13.07
C VAL A 290 7.58 -7.77 -13.55
N VAL A 291 8.41 -8.83 -13.57
CA VAL A 291 9.80 -8.73 -14.04
C VAL A 291 9.88 -8.29 -15.51
N ALA A 292 8.96 -8.73 -16.37
CA ALA A 292 8.90 -8.30 -17.77
C ALA A 292 8.37 -6.86 -17.94
N SER A 293 7.43 -6.41 -17.10
CA SER A 293 7.02 -5.00 -17.00
C SER A 293 8.22 -4.11 -16.69
N ASP A 294 8.97 -4.44 -15.63
CA ASP A 294 10.06 -3.62 -15.12
C ASP A 294 11.26 -3.65 -16.08
N THR A 295 11.58 -4.81 -16.64
CA THR A 295 12.66 -4.99 -17.64
C THR A 295 12.33 -4.27 -18.94
N GLY A 296 11.11 -4.42 -19.47
CA GLY A 296 10.66 -3.75 -20.69
C GLY A 296 10.68 -2.23 -20.53
N GLY A 297 10.24 -1.72 -19.37
CA GLY A 297 10.25 -0.29 -19.07
C GLY A 297 11.63 0.30 -18.84
N TYR A 298 12.52 -0.45 -18.20
CA TYR A 298 13.93 -0.07 -18.08
C TYR A 298 14.60 0.03 -19.45
N ILE A 299 14.42 -0.98 -20.32
CA ILE A 299 15.03 -1.00 -21.66
C ILE A 299 14.51 0.16 -22.51
N ALA A 300 13.20 0.34 -22.63
CA ALA A 300 12.62 1.43 -23.43
C ALA A 300 12.93 2.82 -22.83
N GLY A 301 12.93 2.94 -21.50
CA GLY A 301 13.29 4.17 -20.79
C GLY A 301 14.75 4.57 -21.00
N VAL A 302 15.70 3.62 -21.02
CA VAL A 302 17.12 3.88 -21.29
C VAL A 302 17.39 4.18 -22.76
N LEU A 303 16.73 3.48 -23.69
CA LEU A 303 16.95 3.65 -25.13
C LEU A 303 16.25 4.88 -25.73
N GLY A 304 15.11 5.30 -25.18
CA GLY A 304 14.25 6.32 -25.78
C GLY A 304 13.48 7.23 -24.81
N GLY A 305 13.68 7.11 -23.51
CA GLY A 305 12.97 7.91 -22.50
C GLY A 305 13.23 9.41 -22.64
N LYS A 306 12.22 10.17 -23.04
CA LYS A 306 12.29 11.63 -23.25
C LYS A 306 11.19 12.39 -22.52
N HIS A 307 10.01 11.80 -22.32
CA HIS A 307 8.87 12.47 -21.71
C HIS A 307 8.57 11.88 -20.32
N PRO A 308 8.94 12.55 -19.22
CA PRO A 308 8.65 12.08 -17.87
C PRO A 308 7.14 11.97 -17.62
N MET A 309 6.69 10.85 -17.08
CA MET A 309 5.29 10.55 -16.81
C MET A 309 4.75 11.31 -15.58
N ALA A 310 5.55 11.39 -14.51
CA ALA A 310 5.13 11.98 -13.24
C ALA A 310 6.23 12.90 -12.65
N PRO A 311 6.50 14.08 -13.27
CA PRO A 311 7.68 14.91 -12.97
C PRO A 311 7.88 15.24 -11.48
N THR A 312 6.80 15.57 -10.77
CA THR A 312 6.83 15.95 -9.35
C THR A 312 7.06 14.76 -8.40
N ILE A 313 6.69 13.56 -8.83
CA ILE A 313 6.66 12.34 -7.99
C ILE A 313 7.92 11.52 -8.26
N SER A 314 8.02 10.99 -9.48
CA SER A 314 9.11 10.14 -9.97
C SER A 314 9.66 10.70 -11.30
N PRO A 315 10.64 11.62 -11.25
CA PRO A 315 11.23 12.24 -12.45
C PRO A 315 11.88 11.27 -13.44
N LYS A 316 12.06 9.99 -13.07
CA LYS A 316 12.73 8.96 -13.86
C LYS A 316 11.77 8.06 -14.66
N LYS A 317 10.49 7.96 -14.29
CA LYS A 317 9.52 7.19 -15.08
C LYS A 317 9.13 8.02 -16.31
N THR A 318 9.22 7.44 -17.50
CA THR A 318 8.88 8.09 -18.77
C THR A 318 7.73 7.37 -19.48
N TRP A 319 7.04 8.07 -20.38
CA TRP A 319 5.99 7.49 -21.20
C TRP A 319 6.52 6.44 -22.18
N GLU A 320 7.74 6.61 -22.71
CA GLU A 320 8.38 5.60 -23.55
C GLU A 320 8.76 4.35 -22.73
N GLY A 321 9.20 4.54 -21.49
CA GLY A 321 9.40 3.44 -20.53
C GLY A 321 8.10 2.68 -20.29
N PHE A 322 7.02 3.38 -19.94
CA PHE A 322 5.71 2.72 -19.73
C PHE A 322 5.22 1.96 -20.96
N ALA A 323 5.41 2.47 -22.18
CA ALA A 323 5.10 1.74 -23.41
C ALA A 323 5.93 0.44 -23.54
N GLY A 324 7.22 0.48 -23.17
CA GLY A 324 8.06 -0.71 -23.07
C GLY A 324 7.60 -1.71 -22.01
N SER A 325 7.14 -1.23 -20.85
CA SER A 325 6.51 -2.08 -19.83
C SER A 325 5.25 -2.77 -20.35
N VAL A 326 4.36 -2.03 -21.04
CA VAL A 326 3.14 -2.59 -21.62
C VAL A 326 3.48 -3.69 -22.63
N ILE A 327 4.44 -3.47 -23.53
CA ILE A 327 4.87 -4.51 -24.50
C ILE A 327 5.46 -5.72 -23.77
N GLY A 328 6.36 -5.51 -22.81
CA GLY A 328 7.00 -6.59 -22.05
C GLY A 328 5.98 -7.43 -21.25
N GLY A 329 5.10 -6.77 -20.50
CA GLY A 329 4.06 -7.41 -19.71
C GLY A 329 2.99 -8.12 -20.55
N VAL A 330 2.59 -7.55 -21.70
CA VAL A 330 1.66 -8.19 -22.64
C VAL A 330 2.25 -9.45 -23.26
N VAL A 331 3.51 -9.40 -23.73
CA VAL A 331 4.20 -10.58 -24.28
C VAL A 331 4.38 -11.64 -23.19
N ALA A 332 4.80 -11.24 -21.99
CA ALA A 332 4.95 -12.14 -20.85
C ALA A 332 3.61 -12.81 -20.49
N GLY A 333 2.54 -12.04 -20.27
CA GLY A 333 1.22 -12.56 -19.90
C GLY A 333 0.61 -13.46 -20.98
N ALA A 334 0.74 -13.08 -22.25
CA ALA A 334 0.30 -13.90 -23.39
C ALA A 334 1.00 -15.27 -23.42
N LEU A 335 2.31 -15.32 -23.20
CA LEU A 335 3.09 -16.55 -23.18
C LEU A 335 2.87 -17.37 -21.90
N THR A 336 2.85 -16.74 -20.71
CA THR A 336 2.74 -17.48 -19.45
C THR A 336 1.36 -18.09 -19.24
N LEU A 337 0.26 -17.39 -19.52
CA LEU A 337 -1.07 -18.00 -19.41
C LEU A 337 -1.22 -19.17 -20.40
N SER A 338 -0.76 -19.03 -21.65
CA SER A 338 -0.96 -20.06 -22.68
C SER A 338 0.00 -21.26 -22.61
N LEU A 339 1.20 -21.08 -22.03
CA LEU A 339 2.20 -22.15 -21.93
C LEU A 339 2.33 -22.76 -20.53
N MET A 340 1.70 -22.19 -19.50
CA MET A 340 1.85 -22.64 -18.11
C MET A 340 0.52 -22.89 -17.37
N LEU A 341 -0.61 -22.36 -17.86
CA LEU A 341 -1.93 -22.46 -17.23
C LEU A 341 -3.05 -22.87 -18.23
N ASP A 342 -2.69 -23.30 -19.44
CA ASP A 342 -3.62 -23.64 -20.55
C ASP A 342 -4.65 -22.54 -20.89
N GLY A 343 -4.33 -21.28 -20.55
CA GLY A 343 -5.19 -20.11 -20.75
C GLY A 343 -5.10 -19.53 -22.17
N HIS A 344 -6.14 -18.81 -22.57
CA HIS A 344 -6.17 -18.19 -23.89
C HIS A 344 -5.23 -16.99 -23.98
N VAL A 345 -4.58 -16.82 -25.14
CA VAL A 345 -3.67 -15.68 -25.41
C VAL A 345 -4.32 -14.32 -25.08
N TRP A 346 -5.62 -14.14 -25.37
CA TRP A 346 -6.33 -12.90 -25.08
C TRP A 346 -6.51 -12.63 -23.56
N GLN A 347 -6.68 -13.68 -22.75
CA GLN A 347 -6.68 -13.57 -21.29
C GLN A 347 -5.28 -13.13 -20.81
N GLY A 348 -4.23 -13.67 -21.43
CA GLY A 348 -2.84 -13.29 -21.17
C GLY A 348 -2.50 -11.84 -21.53
N VAL A 349 -3.07 -11.31 -22.62
CA VAL A 349 -2.94 -9.87 -22.97
C VAL A 349 -3.58 -8.99 -21.89
N ILE A 350 -4.81 -9.30 -21.45
CA ILE A 350 -5.49 -8.54 -20.41
C ILE A 350 -4.72 -8.60 -19.08
N PHE A 351 -4.27 -9.80 -18.70
CA PHE A 351 -3.41 -10.00 -17.53
C PHE A 351 -2.14 -9.15 -17.60
N GLY A 352 -1.44 -9.17 -18.73
CA GLY A 352 -0.21 -8.41 -18.95
C GLY A 352 -0.39 -6.90 -18.82
N VAL A 353 -1.45 -6.33 -19.42
CA VAL A 353 -1.79 -4.90 -19.26
C VAL A 353 -2.11 -4.58 -17.80
N ALA A 354 -2.90 -5.42 -17.14
CA ALA A 354 -3.34 -5.17 -15.77
C ALA A 354 -2.18 -5.22 -14.77
N VAL A 355 -1.25 -6.17 -14.92
CA VAL A 355 -0.01 -6.27 -14.12
C VAL A 355 0.88 -5.04 -14.34
N VAL A 356 1.07 -4.60 -15.59
CA VAL A 356 1.86 -3.39 -15.89
C VAL A 356 1.27 -2.13 -15.25
N LEU A 357 -0.06 -1.99 -15.28
CA LEU A 357 -0.77 -0.89 -14.64
C LEU A 357 -0.59 -0.92 -13.11
N THR A 358 -0.76 -2.08 -12.47
CA THR A 358 -0.62 -2.20 -11.01
C THR A 358 0.82 -2.06 -10.53
N ALA A 359 1.79 -2.63 -11.26
CA ALA A 359 3.22 -2.44 -10.97
C ALA A 359 3.56 -0.95 -11.11
N THR A 360 3.18 -0.31 -12.23
CA THR A 360 3.47 1.11 -12.46
C THR A 360 2.88 2.01 -11.38
N LEU A 361 1.63 1.73 -10.96
CA LEU A 361 0.93 2.46 -9.90
C LEU A 361 1.57 2.21 -8.51
N GLY A 362 2.05 0.99 -8.25
CA GLY A 362 2.75 0.61 -7.02
C GLY A 362 3.91 1.53 -6.69
N ASP A 363 4.90 1.62 -7.59
CA ASP A 363 6.07 2.48 -7.40
C ASP A 363 5.68 3.97 -7.31
N LEU A 364 4.58 4.38 -7.95
CA LEU A 364 4.09 5.76 -7.90
C LEU A 364 3.43 6.07 -6.55
N VAL A 365 2.71 5.12 -5.96
CA VAL A 365 2.18 5.20 -4.59
C VAL A 365 3.33 5.24 -3.58
N GLU A 366 4.33 4.35 -3.69
CA GLU A 366 5.45 4.38 -2.75
C GLU A 366 6.33 5.63 -2.96
N SER A 367 6.52 6.08 -4.20
CA SER A 367 7.16 7.38 -4.49
C SER A 367 6.40 8.54 -3.87
N LEU A 368 5.05 8.53 -3.89
CA LEU A 368 4.23 9.55 -3.23
C LEU A 368 4.42 9.53 -1.71
N ILE A 369 4.39 8.35 -1.08
CA ILE A 369 4.58 8.22 0.38
C ILE A 369 6.00 8.65 0.78
N LYS A 370 7.03 8.28 -0.01
CA LYS A 370 8.41 8.76 0.18
C LYS A 370 8.49 10.30 0.12
N ARG A 371 7.78 10.93 -0.83
CA ARG A 371 7.72 12.41 -0.97
C ARG A 371 6.98 13.09 0.17
N ASP A 372 5.82 12.58 0.59
CA ASP A 372 5.02 13.12 1.69
C ASP A 372 5.78 13.09 3.03
N LEU A 373 6.48 11.99 3.30
CA LEU A 373 7.37 11.84 4.45
C LEU A 373 8.72 12.57 4.29
N GLY A 374 9.01 13.19 3.14
CA GLY A 374 10.28 13.85 2.86
C GLY A 374 11.51 12.92 2.86
N VAL A 375 11.31 11.60 2.80
CA VAL A 375 12.38 10.59 2.76
C VAL A 375 12.73 10.22 1.32
N LYS A 376 13.87 9.56 1.14
CA LYS A 376 14.32 9.08 -0.16
C LYS A 376 14.23 7.56 -0.33
N ASP A 377 14.55 6.82 0.72
CA ASP A 377 14.67 5.36 0.74
C ASP A 377 13.98 4.88 2.03
N MET A 378 13.15 3.82 1.99
CA MET A 378 12.35 3.40 3.16
C MET A 378 13.13 2.55 4.17
N GLY A 379 14.16 1.84 3.72
CA GLY A 379 14.96 0.95 4.54
C GLY A 379 16.43 1.36 4.68
N THR A 380 17.06 0.87 5.75
CA THR A 380 18.52 0.89 5.94
C THR A 380 19.09 -0.51 6.15
N LEU A 381 18.27 -1.55 5.95
CA LEU A 381 18.52 -2.91 6.39
C LEU A 381 19.43 -3.69 5.40
N LEU A 382 19.44 -3.29 4.12
CA LEU A 382 20.45 -3.70 3.14
C LEU A 382 21.33 -2.49 2.78
N PRO A 383 22.59 -2.41 3.25
CA PRO A 383 23.44 -1.23 3.09
C PRO A 383 23.88 -1.00 1.63
N GLY A 384 23.04 -0.27 0.90
CA GLY A 384 23.25 0.16 -0.49
C GLY A 384 22.33 -0.48 -1.54
N HIS A 385 21.22 -1.10 -1.12
CA HIS A 385 20.32 -1.86 -2.03
C HIS A 385 18.83 -1.53 -1.92
N GLY A 386 18.49 -0.38 -1.32
CA GLY A 386 17.12 -0.01 -0.95
C GLY A 386 16.65 -0.69 0.33
N GLY A 387 15.42 -0.38 0.77
CA GLY A 387 14.70 -1.24 1.71
C GLY A 387 14.22 -2.52 1.04
N ILE A 388 13.56 -3.38 1.82
CA ILE A 388 12.72 -4.42 1.25
C ILE A 388 11.40 -3.83 0.72
N MET A 389 10.96 -2.69 1.26
CA MET A 389 9.79 -1.95 0.78
C MET A 389 9.94 -1.52 -0.69
N ASP A 390 11.10 -0.97 -1.07
CA ASP A 390 11.49 -0.54 -2.44
C ASP A 390 11.59 -1.70 -3.47
N ARG A 391 11.02 -2.87 -3.16
CA ARG A 391 10.89 -4.07 -4.00
C ARG A 391 9.51 -4.72 -3.92
N LEU A 392 8.69 -4.29 -2.96
CA LEU A 392 7.35 -4.78 -2.68
C LEU A 392 6.29 -3.83 -3.23
N ASP A 393 6.64 -2.57 -3.51
CA ASP A 393 5.76 -1.56 -4.10
C ASP A 393 5.14 -2.00 -5.43
N SER A 394 5.92 -2.53 -6.37
CA SER A 394 5.40 -3.07 -7.65
C SER A 394 4.67 -4.41 -7.47
N LEU A 395 5.18 -5.28 -6.59
CA LEU A 395 4.67 -6.65 -6.38
C LEU A 395 3.32 -6.67 -5.66
N LEU A 396 3.10 -5.82 -4.65
CA LEU A 396 1.93 -5.91 -3.76
C LEU A 396 0.60 -5.63 -4.50
N PRO A 397 0.42 -4.52 -5.25
CA PRO A 397 -0.81 -4.30 -6.01
C PRO A 397 -0.97 -5.32 -7.15
N SER A 398 0.15 -5.71 -7.76
CA SER A 398 0.16 -6.71 -8.85
C SER A 398 -0.22 -8.10 -8.39
N ALA A 399 0.05 -8.47 -7.14
CA ALA A 399 -0.40 -9.74 -6.55
C ALA A 399 -1.94 -9.79 -6.42
N VAL A 400 -2.57 -8.70 -5.99
CA VAL A 400 -4.04 -8.61 -5.87
C VAL A 400 -4.71 -8.81 -7.24
N VAL A 401 -4.25 -8.07 -8.26
CA VAL A 401 -4.79 -8.18 -9.62
C VAL A 401 -4.44 -9.52 -10.28
N SER A 402 -3.25 -10.07 -10.03
CA SER A 402 -2.88 -11.39 -10.53
C SER A 402 -3.77 -12.48 -9.94
N TRP A 403 -4.05 -12.45 -8.64
CA TRP A 403 -4.98 -13.40 -8.03
C TRP A 403 -6.39 -13.26 -8.60
N LEU A 404 -6.92 -12.04 -8.68
CA LEU A 404 -8.26 -11.79 -9.24
C LEU A 404 -8.40 -12.29 -10.68
N LEU A 405 -7.46 -11.95 -11.57
CA LEU A 405 -7.54 -12.33 -12.97
C LEU A 405 -7.24 -13.82 -13.20
N LEU A 406 -6.27 -14.41 -12.50
CA LEU A 406 -6.00 -15.84 -12.65
C LEU A 406 -7.12 -16.71 -12.06
N SER A 407 -7.79 -16.28 -10.99
CA SER A 407 -8.99 -16.96 -10.47
C SER A 407 -10.22 -16.81 -11.37
N ALA A 408 -10.32 -15.74 -12.16
CA ALA A 408 -11.43 -15.51 -13.08
C ALA A 408 -11.22 -16.13 -14.48
N PHE A 409 -9.98 -16.16 -14.97
CA PHE A 409 -9.63 -16.66 -16.31
C PHE A 409 -9.26 -18.14 -16.33
N VAL A 410 -8.69 -18.65 -15.23
CA VAL A 410 -8.28 -20.05 -15.06
C VAL A 410 -8.85 -20.56 -13.72
N PRO A 411 -10.16 -20.87 -13.64
CA PRO A 411 -10.75 -21.49 -12.45
C PRO A 411 -10.17 -22.89 -12.21
N VAL A 412 -10.10 -23.30 -10.95
CA VAL A 412 -9.43 -24.50 -10.42
C VAL A 412 -10.13 -25.03 -9.17
#